data_AF-A0A941X629-F1
#
_entry.id   AF-A0A941X629-F1
#
_cell.length_a   1.000
_cell.length_b   1.000
_cell.length_c   1.000
_cell.angle_alpha   90.00
_cell.angle_beta   90.00
_cell.angle_gamma   90.00
#
_symmetry.space_group_name_H-M   'P 1'
#
loop_
_entity.id
_entity.type
_entity.pdbx_description
1 polymer ?
#
loop_
_entity_poly.entity_id
_entity_poly.type
_entity_poly.pdbx_seq_one_letter_code
_entity_poly.pdbx_strand_id
1 'polypeptide(L)'
;MNAKNLWILTEERPKKEVLKTIFEYFAKDHQCGFFGDTLRIIPILNEKHEFAFIYEVIGFTCAKVNRVFIKTISGYSSFVDFLIFYQDAMPVQTDTPIYAIEETKTDDKESRNTGVFQRCTKFVFVKHYYPSVKMIMLYALQVEQKKEPTQTYIFGTRLLLTFGVEILGKILNPNVFKPFTSINDIIVFKQNMRKAPKGNVPIMLFKENDKISISGRLYKNKGLSHDPNIGALSILSAILRMLGWTGKIEIIRHGLLPQHVGVRNKFIQVANLLKIKLENLEIPQTNMPEFYWKYDTTGEKLGTIFIHIIVENFTEGYSIFENHAGCEKGYFMKSDGTPIPLAKYNDRKKYKEGDKKEKIAIPDLVLIDISENETITIEGKKYQFRQQGIRELEDYDSFEKRYLKYYYPDYKVVRTVVLYGSREERIIEAQIGFLLNKDGKLVLGIQAPLLFRRAIAHLLDYWN
;
A
#
# COMPACT_ATOMS: atom_id res chain seq x y z
N MET A 1 -18.29 -3.88 -30.56
CA MET A 1 -18.06 -3.06 -29.35
C MET A 1 -16.71 -2.40 -29.52
N ASN A 2 -16.60 -1.09 -29.36
CA ASN A 2 -15.29 -0.44 -29.36
C ASN A 2 -14.54 -0.85 -28.09
N ALA A 3 -13.30 -1.33 -28.25
CA ALA A 3 -12.45 -1.67 -27.13
C ALA A 3 -12.15 -0.40 -26.33
N LYS A 4 -12.30 -0.47 -25.00
CA LYS A 4 -12.03 0.65 -24.09
C LYS A 4 -10.63 0.54 -23.49
N ASN A 5 -10.13 1.62 -22.91
CA ASN A 5 -8.88 1.56 -22.15
C ASN A 5 -9.13 1.00 -20.74
N LEU A 6 -8.10 0.35 -20.19
CA LEU A 6 -8.05 -0.03 -18.78
C LEU A 6 -7.13 0.96 -18.06
N TRP A 7 -7.68 1.74 -17.14
CA TRP A 7 -6.92 2.69 -16.34
C TRP A 7 -6.72 2.13 -14.94
N ILE A 8 -5.46 2.03 -14.53
CA ILE A 8 -5.02 1.55 -13.23
C ILE A 8 -4.49 2.76 -12.46
N LEU A 9 -5.30 3.26 -11.54
CA LEU A 9 -4.85 4.30 -10.62
C LEU A 9 -4.32 3.64 -9.37
N THR A 10 -3.11 3.95 -8.95
CA THR A 10 -2.48 3.28 -7.80
C THR A 10 -1.73 4.25 -6.88
N GLU A 11 -1.80 3.98 -5.58
CA GLU A 11 -0.93 4.64 -4.58
C GLU A 11 0.43 3.94 -4.47
N GLU A 12 0.52 2.69 -4.94
CA GLU A 12 1.68 1.80 -4.86
C GLU A 12 2.59 1.89 -6.10
N ARG A 13 3.75 1.25 -6.03
CA ARG A 13 4.53 0.94 -7.24
C ARG A 13 3.81 -0.19 -8.01
N PRO A 14 3.53 -0.03 -9.32
CA PRO A 14 2.92 -1.10 -10.09
C PRO A 14 3.87 -2.30 -10.24
N LYS A 15 3.49 -3.45 -9.70
CA LYS A 15 4.23 -4.73 -9.80
C LYS A 15 3.66 -5.59 -10.92
N LYS A 16 4.50 -6.23 -11.72
CA LYS A 16 4.06 -7.03 -12.88
C LYS A 16 3.15 -8.19 -12.46
N GLU A 17 3.46 -8.82 -11.34
CA GLU A 17 2.71 -9.95 -10.76
C GLU A 17 1.31 -9.50 -10.31
N VAL A 18 1.23 -8.34 -9.66
CA VAL A 18 -0.05 -7.73 -9.24
C VAL A 18 -0.89 -7.37 -10.46
N LEU A 19 -0.29 -6.74 -11.46
CA LEU A 19 -0.96 -6.41 -12.72
C LEU A 19 -1.49 -7.66 -13.42
N LYS A 20 -0.69 -8.74 -13.47
CA LYS A 20 -1.11 -10.03 -14.04
C LYS A 20 -2.35 -10.56 -13.31
N THR A 21 -2.37 -10.55 -11.98
CA THR A 21 -3.56 -10.98 -11.22
C THR A 21 -4.77 -10.09 -11.49
N ILE A 22 -4.59 -8.78 -11.62
CA ILE A 22 -5.68 -7.84 -11.98
C ILE A 22 -6.22 -8.16 -13.38
N PHE A 23 -5.34 -8.46 -14.35
CA PHE A 23 -5.72 -8.79 -15.72
C PHE A 23 -6.44 -10.15 -15.81
N GLU A 24 -5.95 -11.17 -15.11
CA GLU A 24 -6.61 -12.47 -14.98
C GLU A 24 -8.01 -12.32 -14.39
N TYR A 25 -8.12 -11.50 -13.35
CA TYR A 25 -9.39 -11.19 -12.72
C TYR A 25 -10.34 -10.46 -13.67
N PHE A 26 -9.87 -9.41 -14.34
CA PHE A 26 -10.63 -8.66 -15.33
C PHE A 26 -11.14 -9.56 -16.45
N ALA A 27 -10.25 -10.41 -16.99
CA ALA A 27 -10.55 -11.34 -18.07
C ALA A 27 -11.65 -12.35 -17.69
N LYS A 28 -11.56 -12.91 -16.48
CA LYS A 28 -12.60 -13.79 -15.92
C LYS A 28 -13.93 -13.06 -15.77
N ASP A 29 -13.91 -11.88 -15.17
CA ASP A 29 -15.13 -11.11 -14.87
C ASP A 29 -15.82 -10.59 -16.13
N HIS A 30 -15.06 -10.19 -17.14
CA HIS A 30 -15.56 -9.71 -18.42
C HIS A 30 -15.69 -10.80 -19.48
N GLN A 31 -15.47 -12.07 -19.10
CA GLN A 31 -15.58 -13.25 -19.98
C GLN A 31 -14.83 -13.04 -21.31
N CYS A 32 -13.54 -12.75 -21.22
CA CYS A 32 -12.66 -12.61 -22.38
C CYS A 32 -11.33 -13.32 -22.15
N GLY A 33 -10.73 -13.83 -23.22
CA GLY A 33 -9.33 -14.28 -23.18
C GLY A 33 -8.35 -13.12 -23.16
N PHE A 34 -7.13 -13.37 -22.70
CA PHE A 34 -6.02 -12.44 -22.80
C PHE A 34 -4.68 -13.18 -22.97
N PHE A 35 -3.68 -12.49 -23.50
CA PHE A 35 -2.26 -12.87 -23.47
C PHE A 35 -1.52 -11.85 -22.58
N GLY A 36 -0.59 -12.29 -21.74
CA GLY A 36 -0.03 -11.42 -20.69
C GLY A 36 1.29 -11.87 -20.04
N ASP A 37 2.13 -12.62 -20.75
CA ASP A 37 3.29 -13.28 -20.12
C ASP A 37 4.56 -12.43 -20.10
N THR A 38 4.64 -11.37 -20.90
CA THR A 38 5.84 -10.52 -21.04
C THR A 38 5.52 -9.05 -20.76
N LEU A 39 4.86 -8.79 -19.62
CA LEU A 39 4.45 -7.43 -19.26
C LEU A 39 5.66 -6.49 -19.13
N ARG A 40 5.57 -5.33 -19.78
CA ARG A 40 6.49 -4.20 -19.59
C ARG A 40 5.70 -2.97 -19.21
N ILE A 41 6.26 -2.16 -18.33
CA ILE A 41 5.69 -0.88 -17.88
C ILE A 41 6.57 0.21 -18.47
N ILE A 42 6.01 1.00 -19.37
CA ILE A 42 6.73 1.99 -20.17
C ILE A 42 6.26 3.39 -19.77
N PRO A 43 7.15 4.27 -19.29
CA PRO A 43 6.82 5.68 -19.12
C PRO A 43 6.50 6.33 -20.48
N ILE A 44 5.38 7.02 -20.57
CA ILE A 44 5.02 7.80 -21.76
C ILE A 44 5.79 9.12 -21.73
N LEU A 45 6.58 9.38 -22.78
CA LEU A 45 7.25 10.66 -22.99
C LEU A 45 6.46 11.52 -23.99
N ASN A 46 6.45 12.83 -23.78
CA ASN A 46 5.91 13.78 -24.75
C ASN A 46 6.92 14.05 -25.88
N GLU A 47 6.55 14.88 -26.86
CA GLU A 47 7.41 15.27 -28.00
C GLU A 47 8.73 15.95 -27.59
N LYS A 48 8.84 16.44 -26.35
CA LYS A 48 10.05 17.04 -25.78
C LYS A 48 10.87 16.04 -24.95
N HIS A 49 10.53 14.76 -24.99
CA HIS A 49 11.09 13.71 -24.16
C HIS A 49 10.88 13.91 -22.65
N GLU A 50 9.82 14.62 -22.27
CA GLU A 50 9.44 14.83 -20.87
C GLU A 50 8.39 13.79 -20.47
N PHE A 51 8.54 13.20 -19.28
CA PHE A 51 7.63 12.21 -18.76
C PHE A 51 6.23 12.81 -18.50
N ALA A 52 5.21 12.24 -19.15
CA ALA A 52 3.83 12.71 -19.08
C ALA A 52 3.10 12.33 -17.76
N PHE A 53 3.81 11.73 -16.79
CA PHE A 53 3.22 11.19 -15.57
C PHE A 53 2.12 10.15 -15.84
N ILE A 54 2.34 9.34 -16.88
CA ILE A 54 1.49 8.22 -17.30
C ILE A 54 2.42 7.09 -17.75
N TYR A 55 2.16 5.88 -17.28
CA TYR A 55 2.80 4.69 -17.81
C TYR A 55 1.81 3.92 -18.69
N GLU A 56 2.30 3.26 -19.72
CA GLU A 56 1.58 2.26 -20.48
C GLU A 56 2.07 0.87 -20.12
N VAL A 57 1.14 -0.09 -19.99
CA VAL A 57 1.47 -1.50 -19.87
C VAL A 57 1.34 -2.14 -21.24
N ILE A 58 2.45 -2.66 -21.76
CA ILE A 58 2.48 -3.46 -22.98
C ILE A 58 2.72 -4.94 -22.65
N GLY A 59 2.52 -5.80 -23.64
CA GLY A 59 2.59 -7.26 -23.45
C GLY A 59 1.31 -7.86 -22.87
N PHE A 60 0.27 -7.04 -22.65
CA PHE A 60 -1.10 -7.47 -22.40
C PHE A 60 -1.95 -7.28 -23.66
N THR A 61 -2.61 -8.33 -24.14
CA THR A 61 -3.50 -8.28 -25.31
C THR A 61 -4.85 -8.89 -24.96
N CYS A 62 -5.92 -8.12 -25.15
CA CYS A 62 -7.30 -8.58 -24.96
C CYS A 62 -8.20 -7.87 -25.97
N ALA A 63 -9.04 -8.59 -26.70
CA ALA A 63 -9.90 -8.00 -27.75
C ALA A 63 -10.88 -6.93 -27.22
N LYS A 64 -11.13 -6.90 -25.91
CA LYS A 64 -12.00 -5.90 -25.26
C LYS A 64 -11.22 -4.69 -24.74
N VAL A 65 -9.90 -4.74 -24.66
CA VAL A 65 -9.07 -3.67 -24.09
C VAL A 65 -8.17 -3.10 -25.17
N ASN A 66 -8.26 -1.79 -25.38
CA ASN A 66 -7.44 -1.08 -26.34
C ASN A 66 -6.02 -0.87 -25.80
N ARG A 67 -5.90 -0.09 -24.72
CA ARG A 67 -4.62 0.19 -24.04
C ARG A 67 -4.79 0.08 -22.54
N VAL A 68 -3.68 -0.16 -21.85
CA VAL A 68 -3.63 -0.19 -20.39
C VAL A 68 -2.73 0.93 -19.89
N PHE A 69 -3.28 1.83 -19.08
CA PHE A 69 -2.56 2.97 -18.53
C PHE A 69 -2.47 2.90 -17.02
N ILE A 70 -1.34 3.34 -16.47
CA ILE A 70 -1.14 3.50 -15.03
C ILE A 70 -0.88 4.96 -14.69
N LYS A 71 -1.53 5.47 -13.65
CA LYS A 71 -1.22 6.77 -13.05
C LYS A 71 -1.14 6.67 -11.54
N THR A 72 -0.19 7.40 -10.96
CA THR A 72 -0.03 7.49 -9.50
C THR A 72 -1.05 8.46 -8.91
N ILE A 73 -1.70 8.03 -7.84
CA ILE A 73 -2.70 8.80 -7.10
C ILE A 73 -2.38 8.81 -5.59
N SER A 74 -3.14 9.60 -4.84
CA SER A 74 -3.15 9.60 -3.38
C SER A 74 -4.57 9.78 -2.86
N GLY A 75 -4.84 9.22 -1.68
CA GLY A 75 -6.10 9.43 -0.98
C GLY A 75 -6.23 10.80 -0.34
N TYR A 76 -7.46 11.31 -0.20
CA TYR A 76 -7.76 12.40 0.74
C TYR A 76 -7.90 11.90 2.19
N SER A 77 -8.11 10.60 2.38
CA SER A 77 -8.17 9.92 3.68
C SER A 77 -7.75 8.44 3.50
N SER A 78 -8.30 7.51 4.29
CA SER A 78 -8.04 6.06 4.18
C SER A 78 -8.39 5.56 2.78
N PHE A 79 -7.38 5.12 2.02
CA PHE A 79 -7.48 4.82 0.59
C PHE A 79 -7.02 3.40 0.27
N VAL A 80 -7.65 2.73 -0.70
CA VAL A 80 -7.26 1.40 -1.20
C VAL A 80 -6.10 1.51 -2.18
N ASP A 81 -5.26 0.49 -2.30
CA ASP A 81 -4.01 0.61 -3.05
C ASP A 81 -4.21 0.78 -4.58
N PHE A 82 -5.31 0.28 -5.16
CA PHE A 82 -5.66 0.44 -6.58
C PHE A 82 -7.14 0.74 -6.82
N LEU A 83 -7.39 1.57 -7.83
CA LEU A 83 -8.70 1.75 -8.48
C LEU A 83 -8.56 1.43 -9.97
N ILE A 84 -9.45 0.59 -10.48
CA ILE A 84 -9.44 0.14 -11.87
C ILE A 84 -10.66 0.71 -12.58
N PHE A 85 -10.46 1.37 -13.72
CA PHE A 85 -11.53 1.92 -14.55
C PHE A 85 -11.46 1.32 -15.95
N TYR A 86 -12.62 1.08 -16.56
CA TYR A 86 -12.73 0.53 -17.91
C TYR A 86 -13.53 1.48 -18.80
N GLN A 87 -12.82 2.44 -19.38
CA GLN A 87 -13.35 3.62 -20.08
C GLN A 87 -12.31 4.20 -21.04
N ASP A 88 -12.76 4.98 -22.02
CA ASP A 88 -11.86 5.54 -23.04
C ASP A 88 -11.01 6.68 -22.48
N ALA A 89 -11.66 7.66 -21.85
CA ALA A 89 -11.00 8.85 -21.30
C ALA A 89 -10.28 8.58 -19.98
N MET A 90 -9.26 9.38 -19.68
CA MET A 90 -8.57 9.38 -18.39
C MET A 90 -9.58 9.62 -17.25
N PRO A 91 -9.58 8.82 -16.17
CA PRO A 91 -10.57 8.95 -15.11
C PRO A 91 -10.55 10.29 -14.39
N VAL A 92 -11.73 10.79 -14.04
CA VAL A 92 -11.92 11.91 -13.12
C VAL A 92 -12.58 11.43 -11.83
N GLN A 93 -12.55 12.25 -10.77
CA GLN A 93 -12.99 11.84 -9.44
C GLN A 93 -14.48 11.48 -9.33
N THR A 94 -15.30 11.90 -10.31
CA THR A 94 -16.71 11.56 -10.41
C THR A 94 -16.98 10.23 -11.12
N ASP A 95 -15.98 9.66 -11.79
CA ASP A 95 -16.10 8.36 -12.44
C ASP A 95 -16.17 7.24 -11.41
N THR A 96 -16.83 6.13 -11.77
CA THR A 96 -16.96 4.97 -10.88
C THR A 96 -15.99 3.87 -11.33
N PRO A 97 -15.05 3.44 -10.47
CA PRO A 97 -14.16 2.34 -10.78
C PRO A 97 -14.95 1.02 -10.87
N ILE A 98 -14.49 0.10 -11.71
CA ILE A 98 -15.02 -1.28 -11.74
C ILE A 98 -14.49 -2.08 -10.56
N TYR A 99 -13.23 -1.86 -10.16
CA TYR A 99 -12.57 -2.54 -9.05
C TYR A 99 -11.91 -1.55 -8.09
N ALA A 100 -12.04 -1.83 -6.80
CA ALA A 100 -11.28 -1.20 -5.72
C ALA A 100 -10.48 -2.29 -5.00
N ILE A 101 -9.15 -2.21 -5.10
CA ILE A 101 -8.26 -3.30 -4.69
C ILE A 101 -7.32 -2.81 -3.60
N GLU A 102 -7.31 -3.53 -2.50
CA GLU A 102 -6.32 -3.40 -1.45
C GLU A 102 -5.28 -4.51 -1.57
N GLU A 103 -4.00 -4.16 -1.67
CA GLU A 103 -2.91 -5.12 -1.76
C GLU A 103 -2.31 -5.37 -0.36
N THR A 104 -1.89 -6.61 -0.13
CA THR A 104 -1.02 -6.95 0.98
C THR A 104 -0.12 -8.10 0.59
N LYS A 105 1.15 -8.05 0.97
CA LYS A 105 2.03 -9.22 0.95
C LYS A 105 2.01 -10.02 2.25
N THR A 106 1.36 -9.48 3.29
CA THR A 106 1.47 -10.00 4.66
C THR A 106 0.59 -11.23 4.85
N ASP A 107 1.20 -12.36 5.18
CA ASP A 107 0.48 -13.56 5.63
C ASP A 107 0.23 -13.56 7.15
N ASP A 108 -0.72 -14.38 7.61
CA ASP A 108 -1.07 -14.47 9.03
C ASP A 108 0.07 -15.04 9.90
N LYS A 109 1.05 -15.70 9.27
CA LYS A 109 2.32 -16.16 9.88
C LYS A 109 3.15 -15.01 10.44
N GLU A 110 3.19 -13.87 9.74
CA GLU A 110 4.03 -12.73 10.12
C GLU A 110 3.31 -11.75 11.05
N SER A 111 1.99 -11.59 10.87
CA SER A 111 1.24 -10.60 11.64
C SER A 111 -0.25 -10.90 11.76
N ARG A 112 -0.60 -11.71 12.78
CA ARG A 112 -1.97 -12.22 13.04
C ARG A 112 -3.09 -11.17 12.94
N ASN A 113 -2.94 -9.99 13.56
CA ASN A 113 -3.98 -8.94 13.58
C ASN A 113 -3.82 -7.92 12.45
N THR A 114 -2.58 -7.74 11.98
CA THR A 114 -2.18 -6.65 11.08
C THR A 114 -2.47 -7.02 9.63
N GLY A 115 -2.37 -8.30 9.27
CA GLY A 115 -2.58 -8.78 7.90
C GLY A 115 -4.02 -8.66 7.40
N VAL A 116 -5.01 -8.53 8.30
CA VAL A 116 -6.43 -8.38 7.90
C VAL A 116 -7.01 -7.09 8.44
N PHE A 117 -7.08 -6.91 9.76
CA PHE A 117 -7.90 -5.82 10.30
C PHE A 117 -7.37 -4.44 9.94
N GLN A 118 -6.07 -4.21 9.91
CA GLN A 118 -5.52 -2.88 9.62
C GLN A 118 -6.00 -2.31 8.27
N ARG A 119 -6.32 -3.17 7.30
CA ARG A 119 -6.81 -2.75 5.99
C ARG A 119 -8.34 -2.59 5.91
N CYS A 120 -9.10 -3.23 6.82
CA CYS A 120 -10.56 -3.27 6.79
C CYS A 120 -11.25 -1.89 6.73
N THR A 121 -10.69 -0.87 7.36
CA THR A 121 -11.27 0.49 7.31
C THR A 121 -11.31 1.03 5.87
N LYS A 122 -10.33 0.72 5.01
CA LYS A 122 -10.28 1.22 3.64
C LYS A 122 -11.50 0.78 2.82
N PHE A 123 -12.00 -0.44 3.03
CA PHE A 123 -13.23 -0.93 2.39
C PHE A 123 -14.48 -0.19 2.85
N VAL A 124 -14.56 0.21 4.13
CA VAL A 124 -15.67 1.03 4.62
C VAL A 124 -15.67 2.40 3.94
N PHE A 125 -14.49 2.99 3.74
CA PHE A 125 -14.35 4.24 2.99
C PHE A 125 -14.73 4.06 1.52
N VAL A 126 -14.15 3.09 0.81
CA VAL A 126 -14.40 2.97 -0.63
C VAL A 126 -15.86 2.66 -0.96
N LYS A 127 -16.55 1.86 -0.12
CA LYS A 127 -17.98 1.57 -0.27
C LYS A 127 -18.87 2.80 -0.04
N HIS A 128 -18.41 3.76 0.77
CA HIS A 128 -19.13 5.03 0.94
C HIS A 128 -19.09 5.87 -0.33
N TYR A 129 -17.93 5.99 -0.97
CA TYR A 129 -17.77 6.78 -2.20
C TYR A 129 -18.30 6.06 -3.43
N TYR A 130 -18.15 4.75 -3.51
CA TYR A 130 -18.58 3.92 -4.65
C TYR A 130 -19.39 2.71 -4.14
N PRO A 131 -20.70 2.86 -3.87
CA PRO A 131 -21.50 1.80 -3.26
C PRO A 131 -21.60 0.50 -4.07
N SER A 132 -21.45 0.60 -5.40
CA SER A 132 -21.52 -0.52 -6.35
C SER A 132 -20.15 -1.05 -6.79
N VAL A 133 -19.05 -0.48 -6.30
CA VAL A 133 -17.72 -0.96 -6.70
C VAL A 133 -17.49 -2.38 -6.21
N LYS A 134 -16.85 -3.18 -7.04
CA LYS A 134 -16.40 -4.49 -6.59
C LYS A 134 -15.12 -4.33 -5.78
N MET A 135 -15.19 -4.71 -4.51
CA MET A 135 -14.09 -4.58 -3.56
C MET A 135 -13.27 -5.87 -3.49
N ILE A 136 -11.96 -5.74 -3.53
CA ILE A 136 -11.04 -6.87 -3.60
C ILE A 136 -9.91 -6.68 -2.58
N MET A 137 -9.62 -7.73 -1.81
CA MET A 137 -8.40 -7.86 -1.02
C MET A 137 -7.46 -8.81 -1.76
N LEU A 138 -6.36 -8.28 -2.29
CA LEU A 138 -5.36 -9.03 -3.05
C LEU A 138 -4.16 -9.37 -2.16
N TYR A 139 -3.89 -10.65 -1.97
CA TYR A 139 -2.70 -11.14 -1.27
C TYR A 139 -1.57 -11.43 -2.26
N ALA A 140 -0.63 -10.50 -2.44
CA ALA A 140 0.57 -10.68 -3.26
C ALA A 140 1.69 -11.37 -2.45
N LEU A 141 1.45 -12.62 -2.05
CA LEU A 141 2.36 -13.35 -1.16
C LEU A 141 3.71 -13.66 -1.83
N GLN A 142 4.80 -13.30 -1.14
CA GLN A 142 6.17 -13.70 -1.51
C GLN A 142 6.71 -14.86 -0.64
N VAL A 143 5.89 -15.34 0.30
CA VAL A 143 6.21 -16.44 1.21
C VAL A 143 5.04 -17.43 1.23
N GLU A 144 5.32 -18.69 1.56
CA GLU A 144 4.29 -19.74 1.61
C GLU A 144 3.15 -19.35 2.56
N GLN A 145 1.91 -19.47 2.05
CA GLN A 145 0.70 -19.29 2.84
C GLN A 145 0.70 -20.30 3.99
N LYS A 146 0.39 -19.83 5.20
CA LYS A 146 0.21 -20.74 6.33
C LYS A 146 -0.90 -21.75 6.07
N LYS A 147 -0.60 -23.03 6.32
CA LYS A 147 -1.54 -24.15 6.17
C LYS A 147 -2.76 -24.01 7.10
N GLU A 148 -2.51 -23.71 8.37
CA GLU A 148 -3.56 -23.61 9.40
C GLU A 148 -3.84 -22.15 9.80
N PRO A 149 -4.93 -21.55 9.32
CA PRO A 149 -5.24 -20.15 9.58
C PRO A 149 -5.56 -19.91 11.06
N THR A 150 -5.10 -18.78 11.59
CA THR A 150 -5.48 -18.38 12.96
C THR A 150 -6.96 -18.02 13.09
N GLN A 151 -7.56 -18.20 14.27
CA GLN A 151 -8.95 -17.76 14.53
C GLN A 151 -9.17 -16.27 14.21
N THR A 152 -8.18 -15.43 14.47
CA THR A 152 -8.21 -14.00 14.11
C THR A 152 -8.33 -13.81 12.60
N TYR A 153 -7.52 -14.53 11.82
CA TYR A 153 -7.55 -14.47 10.36
C TYR A 153 -8.88 -14.97 9.81
N ILE A 154 -9.40 -16.08 10.34
CA ILE A 154 -10.73 -16.60 9.99
C ILE A 154 -11.80 -15.54 10.26
N PHE A 155 -11.81 -14.95 11.47
CA PHE A 155 -12.79 -13.93 11.81
C PHE A 155 -12.72 -12.73 10.88
N GLY A 156 -11.53 -12.15 10.68
CA GLY A 156 -11.36 -10.97 9.83
C GLY A 156 -11.72 -11.24 8.36
N THR A 157 -11.33 -12.40 7.82
CA THR A 157 -11.66 -12.78 6.44
C THR A 157 -13.16 -12.99 6.28
N ARG A 158 -13.82 -13.63 7.24
CA ARG A 158 -15.28 -13.77 7.21
C ARG A 158 -16.00 -12.42 7.31
N LEU A 159 -15.47 -11.45 8.06
CA LEU A 159 -16.01 -10.08 8.05
C LEU A 159 -15.85 -9.43 6.67
N LEU A 160 -14.68 -9.53 6.04
CA LEU A 160 -14.46 -9.03 4.68
C LEU A 160 -15.47 -9.65 3.68
N LEU A 161 -15.62 -10.98 3.71
CA LEU A 161 -16.58 -11.70 2.87
C LEU A 161 -18.03 -11.26 3.12
N THR A 162 -18.42 -11.11 4.40
CA THR A 162 -19.73 -10.56 4.74
C THR A 162 -19.93 -9.17 4.18
N PHE A 163 -18.90 -8.32 4.20
CA PHE A 163 -18.96 -6.95 3.69
C PHE A 163 -18.99 -6.86 2.14
N GLY A 164 -18.85 -7.99 1.45
CA GLY A 164 -18.83 -8.09 -0.01
C GLY A 164 -17.44 -7.91 -0.62
N VAL A 165 -16.37 -8.15 0.14
CA VAL A 165 -15.00 -8.09 -0.35
C VAL A 165 -14.57 -9.46 -0.86
N GLU A 166 -14.12 -9.54 -2.10
CA GLU A 166 -13.53 -10.74 -2.69
C GLU A 166 -12.06 -10.89 -2.27
N ILE A 167 -11.58 -12.13 -2.15
CA ILE A 167 -10.21 -12.43 -1.74
C ILE A 167 -9.47 -13.09 -2.90
N LEU A 168 -8.34 -12.50 -3.31
CA LEU A 168 -7.45 -13.01 -4.35
C LEU A 168 -6.06 -13.32 -3.78
N GLY A 169 -5.31 -14.18 -4.46
CA GLY A 169 -3.92 -14.52 -4.09
C GLY A 169 -3.78 -15.47 -2.88
N LYS A 170 -4.89 -16.04 -2.40
CA LYS A 170 -4.91 -17.05 -1.34
C LYS A 170 -5.91 -18.16 -1.63
N ILE A 171 -5.57 -19.35 -1.15
CA ILE A 171 -6.48 -20.50 -1.15
C ILE A 171 -7.32 -20.43 0.13
N LEU A 172 -8.64 -20.32 -0.03
CA LEU A 172 -9.60 -20.31 1.07
C LEU A 172 -10.43 -21.59 1.05
N ASN A 173 -10.46 -22.30 2.18
CA ASN A 173 -11.40 -23.40 2.36
C ASN A 173 -12.85 -22.86 2.46
N PRO A 174 -13.74 -23.17 1.50
CA PRO A 174 -15.09 -22.62 1.45
C PRO A 174 -15.97 -23.02 2.64
N ASN A 175 -15.64 -24.13 3.32
CA ASN A 175 -16.35 -24.58 4.52
C ASN A 175 -16.02 -23.73 5.76
N VAL A 176 -14.83 -23.11 5.78
CA VAL A 176 -14.34 -22.27 6.88
C VAL A 176 -14.63 -20.80 6.60
N PHE A 177 -14.30 -20.34 5.39
CA PHE A 177 -14.38 -18.94 4.99
C PHE A 177 -15.71 -18.65 4.30
N LYS A 178 -16.77 -18.57 5.10
CA LYS A 178 -18.11 -18.18 4.65
C LYS A 178 -18.56 -16.87 5.30
N PRO A 179 -19.33 -16.03 4.59
CA PRO A 179 -19.98 -14.88 5.18
C PRO A 179 -20.77 -15.25 6.46
N PHE A 180 -20.76 -14.38 7.45
CA PHE A 180 -21.79 -14.32 8.47
C PHE A 180 -23.13 -13.92 7.84
N THR A 181 -24.21 -14.55 8.29
CA THR A 181 -25.58 -14.27 7.82
C THR A 181 -26.40 -13.52 8.86
N SER A 182 -26.00 -13.54 10.15
CA SER A 182 -26.68 -12.79 11.21
C SER A 182 -25.72 -12.10 12.19
N ILE A 183 -26.24 -11.09 12.90
CA ILE A 183 -25.52 -10.42 14.01
C ILE A 183 -25.19 -11.42 15.12
N ASN A 184 -26.10 -12.36 15.41
CA ASN A 184 -25.90 -13.36 16.45
C ASN A 184 -24.74 -14.29 16.09
N ASP A 185 -24.56 -14.64 14.80
CA ASP A 185 -23.44 -15.47 14.36
C ASP A 185 -22.09 -14.80 14.64
N ILE A 186 -22.00 -13.48 14.43
CA ILE A 186 -20.80 -12.70 14.71
C ILE A 186 -20.50 -12.72 16.22
N ILE A 187 -21.53 -12.50 17.05
CA ILE A 187 -21.42 -12.50 18.51
C ILE A 187 -20.94 -13.87 19.01
N VAL A 188 -21.62 -14.95 18.61
CA VAL A 188 -21.31 -16.32 19.01
C VAL A 188 -19.91 -16.72 18.56
N PHE A 189 -19.55 -16.43 17.29
CA PHE A 189 -18.21 -16.71 16.80
C PHE A 189 -17.14 -15.99 17.63
N LYS A 190 -17.35 -14.70 17.91
CA LYS A 190 -16.39 -13.87 18.66
C LYS A 190 -16.26 -14.29 20.12
N GLN A 191 -17.33 -14.79 20.74
CA GLN A 191 -17.35 -15.31 22.11
C GLN A 191 -16.57 -16.64 22.26
N ASN A 192 -16.63 -17.49 21.24
CA ASN A 192 -15.94 -18.79 21.21
C ASN A 192 -14.45 -18.69 20.82
N MET A 193 -13.99 -17.53 20.36
CA MET A 193 -12.57 -17.29 20.12
C MET A 193 -11.78 -17.20 21.42
N ARG A 194 -10.52 -17.68 21.40
CA ARG A 194 -9.60 -17.52 22.53
C ARG A 194 -9.49 -16.03 22.91
N LYS A 195 -9.66 -15.73 24.20
CA LYS A 195 -9.54 -14.37 24.74
C LYS A 195 -8.11 -13.84 24.61
N ALA A 196 -7.99 -12.52 24.51
CA ALA A 196 -6.70 -11.84 24.48
C ALA A 196 -5.90 -12.13 25.77
N PRO A 197 -4.55 -12.09 25.72
CA PRO A 197 -3.71 -12.25 26.91
C PRO A 197 -4.09 -11.26 28.03
N LYS A 198 -3.81 -11.63 29.28
CA LYS A 198 -4.07 -10.80 30.47
C LYS A 198 -3.48 -9.39 30.27
N GLY A 199 -4.28 -8.36 30.53
CA GLY A 199 -3.91 -6.95 30.35
C GLY A 199 -4.28 -6.34 28.98
N ASN A 200 -4.78 -7.12 28.02
CA ASN A 200 -5.35 -6.59 26.78
C ASN A 200 -6.87 -6.45 26.84
N VAL A 201 -7.41 -5.48 26.11
CA VAL A 201 -8.87 -5.32 25.92
C VAL A 201 -9.27 -6.18 24.72
N PRO A 202 -10.01 -7.29 24.93
CA PRO A 202 -10.51 -8.11 23.82
C PRO A 202 -11.61 -7.35 23.07
N ILE A 203 -11.76 -7.64 21.78
CA ILE A 203 -12.96 -7.24 21.04
C ILE A 203 -14.10 -8.20 21.39
N MET A 204 -15.18 -7.68 21.95
CA MET A 204 -16.37 -8.43 22.35
C MET A 204 -17.60 -7.60 22.00
N LEU A 205 -18.70 -8.26 21.66
CA LEU A 205 -19.96 -7.64 21.31
C LEU A 205 -20.99 -8.00 22.39
N PHE A 206 -21.72 -7.00 22.89
CA PHE A 206 -22.79 -7.14 23.85
C PHE A 206 -24.05 -6.53 23.23
N LYS A 207 -25.06 -7.36 23.00
CA LYS A 207 -26.31 -6.94 22.37
C LYS A 207 -27.38 -6.77 23.44
N GLU A 208 -27.95 -5.58 23.49
CA GLU A 208 -29.15 -5.20 24.25
C GLU A 208 -30.28 -4.87 23.25
N ASN A 209 -31.46 -4.48 23.74
CA ASN A 209 -32.64 -4.26 22.89
C ASN A 209 -32.43 -3.16 21.83
N ASP A 210 -31.83 -2.04 22.23
CA ASP A 210 -31.65 -0.84 21.40
C ASP A 210 -30.18 -0.46 21.17
N LYS A 211 -29.25 -1.23 21.74
CA LYS A 211 -27.80 -0.94 21.71
C LYS A 211 -26.96 -2.20 21.50
N ILE A 212 -25.92 -2.08 20.68
CA ILE A 212 -24.79 -3.01 20.65
C ILE A 212 -23.55 -2.28 21.14
N SER A 213 -22.99 -2.77 22.24
CA SER A 213 -21.72 -2.30 22.78
C SER A 213 -20.58 -3.17 22.27
N ILE A 214 -19.51 -2.58 21.76
CA ILE A 214 -18.34 -3.29 21.25
C ILE A 214 -17.11 -2.85 22.05
N SER A 215 -16.50 -3.77 22.80
CA SER A 215 -15.24 -3.45 23.48
C SER A 215 -14.09 -3.40 22.50
N GLY A 216 -13.14 -2.49 22.69
CA GLY A 216 -11.92 -2.50 21.90
C GLY A 216 -11.04 -1.29 22.13
N ARG A 217 -9.76 -1.53 22.42
CA ARG A 217 -8.76 -0.46 22.63
C ARG A 217 -8.52 0.32 21.35
N LEU A 218 -8.67 1.65 21.40
CA LEU A 218 -8.31 2.56 20.29
C LEU A 218 -7.06 3.40 20.62
N TYR A 219 -6.77 3.59 21.91
CA TYR A 219 -5.63 4.36 22.36
C TYR A 219 -4.30 3.64 22.22
N LYS A 220 -3.35 4.27 21.53
CA LYS A 220 -1.95 3.84 21.37
C LYS A 220 -1.09 5.08 21.14
N ASN A 221 0.18 5.08 21.58
CA ASN A 221 1.14 6.16 21.30
C ASN A 221 0.59 7.59 21.54
N LYS A 222 -0.05 7.84 22.68
CA LYS A 222 -0.62 9.15 23.06
C LYS A 222 -1.81 9.64 22.21
N GLY A 223 -2.48 8.77 21.44
CA GLY A 223 -3.66 9.16 20.69
C GLY A 223 -4.51 8.00 20.16
N LEU A 224 -5.46 8.34 19.28
CA LEU A 224 -6.30 7.37 18.59
C LEU A 224 -5.55 6.78 17.38
N SER A 225 -4.73 5.75 17.65
CA SER A 225 -3.78 5.21 16.66
C SER A 225 -3.57 3.69 16.76
N HIS A 226 -4.52 2.94 17.30
CA HIS A 226 -4.46 1.47 17.33
C HIS A 226 -4.99 0.87 16.02
N ASP A 227 -4.22 0.96 14.93
CA ASP A 227 -4.67 0.64 13.56
C ASP A 227 -5.43 -0.68 13.37
N PRO A 228 -4.98 -1.84 13.91
CA PRO A 228 -5.75 -3.07 13.77
C PRO A 228 -7.14 -3.01 14.42
N ASN A 229 -7.29 -2.30 15.54
CA ASN A 229 -8.59 -2.21 16.21
C ASN A 229 -9.47 -1.15 15.54
N ILE A 230 -8.89 -0.04 15.04
CA ILE A 230 -9.60 0.91 14.20
C ILE A 230 -10.25 0.17 13.04
N GLY A 231 -9.46 -0.65 12.34
CA GLY A 231 -9.90 -1.55 11.29
C GLY A 231 -11.03 -2.48 11.67
N ALA A 232 -10.81 -3.31 12.69
CA ALA A 232 -11.77 -4.31 13.16
C ALA A 232 -13.10 -3.67 13.61
N LEU A 233 -13.05 -2.60 14.40
CA LEU A 233 -14.25 -1.93 14.90
C LEU A 233 -15.00 -1.19 13.79
N SER A 234 -14.30 -0.65 12.80
CA SER A 234 -14.91 -0.03 11.61
C SER A 234 -15.75 -1.04 10.83
N ILE A 235 -15.13 -2.16 10.42
CA ILE A 235 -15.82 -3.15 9.59
C ILE A 235 -16.91 -3.91 10.37
N LEU A 236 -16.70 -4.19 11.65
CA LEU A 236 -17.74 -4.78 12.50
C LEU A 236 -18.96 -3.87 12.54
N SER A 237 -18.77 -2.57 12.81
CA SER A 237 -19.88 -1.63 12.87
C SER A 237 -20.59 -1.49 11.52
N ALA A 238 -19.84 -1.49 10.41
CA ALA A 238 -20.41 -1.43 9.06
C ALA A 238 -21.25 -2.67 8.73
N ILE A 239 -20.78 -3.86 9.11
CA ILE A 239 -21.50 -5.11 8.93
C ILE A 239 -22.75 -5.16 9.81
N LEU A 240 -22.69 -4.69 11.06
CA LEU A 240 -23.88 -4.62 11.92
C LEU A 240 -24.99 -3.78 11.26
N ARG A 241 -24.63 -2.62 10.69
CA ARG A 241 -25.56 -1.77 9.92
C ARG A 241 -26.12 -2.52 8.70
N MET A 242 -25.24 -3.17 7.93
CA MET A 242 -25.62 -3.92 6.73
C MET A 242 -26.51 -5.14 7.02
N LEU A 243 -26.34 -5.78 8.19
CA LEU A 243 -27.20 -6.86 8.68
C LEU A 243 -28.50 -6.34 9.35
N GLY A 244 -28.83 -5.06 9.17
CA GLY A 244 -30.10 -4.47 9.58
C GLY A 244 -30.14 -3.86 10.98
N TRP A 245 -29.00 -3.74 11.69
CA TRP A 245 -29.01 -3.07 13.00
C TRP A 245 -29.23 -1.56 12.86
N THR A 246 -30.35 -1.07 13.37
CA THR A 246 -30.70 0.37 13.38
C THR A 246 -30.42 1.05 14.72
N GLY A 247 -30.28 0.28 15.81
CA GLY A 247 -30.03 0.80 17.16
C GLY A 247 -28.65 1.44 17.35
N LYS A 248 -28.34 1.85 18.58
CA LYS A 248 -27.05 2.45 18.94
C LYS A 248 -25.91 1.45 18.75
N ILE A 249 -24.78 1.90 18.22
CA ILE A 249 -23.50 1.18 18.27
C ILE A 249 -22.54 2.01 19.12
N GLU A 250 -22.03 1.44 20.20
CA GLU A 250 -21.17 2.14 21.15
C GLU A 250 -19.86 1.37 21.34
N ILE A 251 -18.72 2.04 21.12
CA ILE A 251 -17.43 1.45 21.45
C ILE A 251 -17.13 1.75 22.92
N ILE A 252 -16.85 0.69 23.68
CA ILE A 252 -16.52 0.75 25.10
C ILE A 252 -15.06 0.34 25.33
N ARG A 253 -14.49 0.73 26.48
CA ARG A 253 -13.10 0.36 26.86
C ARG A 253 -12.02 0.77 25.83
N HIS A 254 -12.23 1.89 25.14
CA HIS A 254 -11.32 2.37 24.10
C HIS A 254 -10.05 3.05 24.63
N GLY A 255 -10.08 3.54 25.88
CA GLY A 255 -8.94 4.17 26.56
C GLY A 255 -8.61 5.59 26.07
N LEU A 256 -9.58 6.27 25.46
CA LEU A 256 -9.41 7.62 24.92
C LEU A 256 -9.90 8.67 25.92
N LEU A 257 -9.43 9.90 25.73
CA LEU A 257 -9.85 11.12 26.43
C LEU A 257 -10.28 12.12 25.35
N PRO A 258 -11.01 13.21 25.68
CA PRO A 258 -11.48 14.17 24.67
C PRO A 258 -10.37 14.71 23.77
N GLN A 259 -9.21 15.01 24.33
CA GLN A 259 -8.03 15.50 23.59
C GLN A 259 -7.48 14.53 22.53
N HIS A 260 -7.82 13.25 22.60
CA HIS A 260 -7.37 12.23 21.63
C HIS A 260 -8.30 12.13 20.40
N VAL A 261 -9.45 12.82 20.42
CA VAL A 261 -10.51 12.70 19.43
C VAL A 261 -10.48 13.93 18.51
N GLY A 262 -9.92 13.77 17.32
CA GLY A 262 -9.80 14.85 16.32
C GLY A 262 -10.61 14.59 15.05
N VAL A 263 -11.16 15.67 14.46
CA VAL A 263 -12.02 15.60 13.25
C VAL A 263 -11.35 14.95 12.04
N ARG A 264 -10.03 15.09 11.90
CA ARG A 264 -9.27 14.49 10.79
C ARG A 264 -8.95 13.00 10.96
N ASN A 265 -9.28 12.41 12.11
CA ASN A 265 -8.94 11.01 12.35
C ASN A 265 -9.88 10.07 11.58
N LYS A 266 -9.30 9.09 10.88
CA LYS A 266 -10.03 8.11 10.07
C LYS A 266 -11.13 7.35 10.83
N PHE A 267 -10.92 7.00 12.10
CA PHE A 267 -11.94 6.32 12.88
C PHE A 267 -13.10 7.26 13.24
N ILE A 268 -12.81 8.54 13.48
CA ILE A 268 -13.83 9.56 13.79
C ILE A 268 -14.70 9.85 12.56
N GLN A 269 -14.09 9.88 11.38
CA GLN A 269 -14.79 9.93 10.10
C GLN A 269 -15.74 8.71 9.93
N VAL A 270 -15.25 7.50 10.16
CA VAL A 270 -16.08 6.28 10.14
C VAL A 270 -17.19 6.33 11.19
N ALA A 271 -16.90 6.86 12.38
CA ALA A 271 -17.88 6.95 13.44
C ALA A 271 -19.04 7.90 13.09
N ASN A 272 -18.75 9.01 12.41
CA ASN A 272 -19.77 9.90 11.86
C ASN A 272 -20.59 9.19 10.78
N LEU A 273 -19.92 8.52 9.82
CA LEU A 273 -20.57 7.78 8.74
C LEU A 273 -21.54 6.69 9.24
N LEU A 274 -21.12 5.91 10.24
CA LEU A 274 -21.85 4.74 10.73
C LEU A 274 -22.69 5.03 11.99
N LYS A 275 -22.72 6.30 12.44
CA LYS A 275 -23.38 6.74 13.68
C LYS A 275 -22.90 5.93 14.91
N ILE A 276 -21.60 5.72 15.02
CA ILE A 276 -20.96 5.07 16.17
C ILE A 276 -20.80 6.10 17.29
N LYS A 277 -20.91 5.66 18.55
CA LYS A 277 -20.62 6.46 19.74
C LYS A 277 -19.37 5.91 20.47
N LEU A 278 -18.70 6.76 21.23
CA LEU A 278 -17.64 6.37 22.16
C LEU A 278 -18.17 6.53 23.58
N GLU A 279 -17.95 5.51 24.42
CA GLU A 279 -18.33 5.54 25.82
C GLU A 279 -17.73 6.75 26.54
N ASN A 280 -18.59 7.55 27.19
CA ASN A 280 -18.20 8.75 27.94
C ASN A 280 -17.44 9.80 27.13
N LEU A 281 -17.59 9.83 25.80
CA LEU A 281 -16.96 10.83 24.93
C LEU A 281 -17.91 11.33 23.85
N GLU A 282 -17.88 12.64 23.64
CA GLU A 282 -18.49 13.24 22.46
C GLU A 282 -17.58 13.07 21.24
N ILE A 283 -18.18 12.69 20.13
CA ILE A 283 -17.50 12.58 18.85
C ILE A 283 -17.76 13.89 18.10
N PRO A 284 -16.72 14.63 17.71
CA PRO A 284 -16.90 15.85 16.96
C PRO A 284 -17.49 15.53 15.59
N GLN A 285 -18.37 16.41 15.11
CA GLN A 285 -18.90 16.32 13.77
C GLN A 285 -17.75 16.54 12.77
N THR A 286 -17.65 15.67 11.77
CA THR A 286 -16.69 15.82 10.68
C THR A 286 -17.36 15.57 9.35
N ASN A 287 -16.96 16.34 8.35
CA ASN A 287 -17.32 16.07 6.96
C ASN A 287 -16.26 15.16 6.35
N MET A 288 -16.70 14.21 5.54
CA MET A 288 -15.82 13.45 4.67
C MET A 288 -15.31 14.37 3.56
N PRO A 289 -14.08 14.16 3.06
CA PRO A 289 -13.66 14.79 1.80
C PRO A 289 -14.71 14.56 0.71
N GLU A 290 -14.90 15.54 -0.17
CA GLU A 290 -15.83 15.41 -1.30
C GLU A 290 -15.40 14.29 -2.24
N PHE A 291 -14.10 14.20 -2.52
CA PHE A 291 -13.51 13.19 -3.39
C PHE A 291 -12.69 12.18 -2.61
N TYR A 292 -12.67 10.94 -3.12
CA TYR A 292 -11.92 9.86 -2.50
C TYR A 292 -10.41 9.95 -2.76
N TRP A 293 -10.04 10.32 -3.98
CA TRP A 293 -8.66 10.30 -4.49
C TRP A 293 -8.33 11.56 -5.31
N LYS A 294 -7.03 11.80 -5.51
CA LYS A 294 -6.48 12.81 -6.41
C LYS A 294 -5.24 12.29 -7.12
N TYR A 295 -4.90 12.83 -8.29
CA TYR A 295 -3.59 12.59 -8.89
C TYR A 295 -2.48 13.10 -7.99
N ASP A 296 -1.44 12.29 -7.82
CA ASP A 296 -0.28 12.72 -7.04
C ASP A 296 0.62 13.59 -7.91
N THR A 297 0.81 14.83 -7.47
CA THR A 297 1.65 15.84 -8.12
C THR A 297 2.70 16.39 -7.16
N THR A 298 2.86 15.77 -5.98
CA THR A 298 3.71 16.31 -4.91
C THR A 298 4.51 15.27 -4.15
N GLY A 299 4.16 13.98 -4.23
CA GLY A 299 4.81 12.90 -3.50
C GLY A 299 6.23 12.62 -4.00
N GLU A 300 7.18 12.46 -3.08
CA GLU A 300 8.56 12.12 -3.44
C GLU A 300 8.70 10.74 -4.08
N LYS A 301 7.75 9.85 -3.79
CA LYS A 301 7.64 8.52 -4.41
C LYS A 301 7.60 8.56 -5.94
N LEU A 302 7.14 9.66 -6.55
CA LEU A 302 7.08 9.79 -8.01
C LEU A 302 8.47 9.63 -8.66
N GLY A 303 9.51 10.20 -8.05
CA GLY A 303 10.89 10.08 -8.54
C GLY A 303 11.46 8.68 -8.36
N THR A 304 11.27 8.08 -7.17
CA THR A 304 11.81 6.75 -6.88
C THR A 304 11.07 5.63 -7.62
N ILE A 305 9.74 5.73 -7.78
CA ILE A 305 8.95 4.79 -8.61
C ILE A 305 9.36 4.89 -10.07
N PHE A 306 9.59 6.10 -10.60
CA PHE A 306 10.05 6.28 -11.98
C PHE A 306 11.39 5.57 -12.21
N ILE A 307 12.38 5.81 -11.36
CA ILE A 307 13.70 5.15 -11.44
C ILE A 307 13.56 3.63 -11.35
N HIS A 308 12.76 3.15 -10.40
CA HIS A 308 12.50 1.72 -10.25
C HIS A 308 11.95 1.11 -11.55
N ILE A 309 10.91 1.72 -12.13
CA ILE A 309 10.27 1.23 -13.36
C ILE A 309 11.24 1.22 -14.53
N ILE A 310 12.00 2.30 -14.76
CA ILE A 310 12.89 2.34 -15.93
C ILE A 310 14.04 1.35 -15.81
N VAL A 311 14.57 1.15 -14.60
CA VAL A 311 15.65 0.18 -14.37
C VAL A 311 15.17 -1.23 -14.68
N GLU A 312 14.04 -1.66 -14.11
CA GLU A 312 13.51 -3.03 -14.32
C GLU A 312 12.97 -3.30 -15.74
N ASN A 313 12.70 -2.25 -16.54
CA ASN A 313 12.12 -2.42 -17.87
C ASN A 313 13.09 -2.11 -19.02
N PHE A 314 14.14 -1.32 -18.78
CA PHE A 314 15.09 -0.88 -19.81
C PHE A 314 16.54 -1.29 -19.54
N THR A 315 16.81 -2.02 -18.46
CA THR A 315 18.15 -2.54 -18.16
C THR A 315 18.09 -3.97 -17.62
N GLU A 316 19.26 -4.56 -17.38
CA GLU A 316 19.41 -5.83 -16.65
C GLU A 316 19.40 -5.63 -15.12
N GLY A 317 19.41 -4.38 -14.65
CA GLY A 317 19.32 -4.06 -13.23
C GLY A 317 17.93 -4.33 -12.68
N TYR A 318 17.87 -4.64 -11.38
CA TYR A 318 16.63 -5.01 -10.70
C TYR A 318 16.64 -4.55 -9.24
N SER A 319 15.45 -4.46 -8.64
CA SER A 319 15.31 -4.11 -7.23
C SER A 319 15.51 -5.32 -6.32
N ILE A 320 16.28 -5.14 -5.25
CA ILE A 320 16.44 -6.12 -4.17
C ILE A 320 15.78 -5.67 -2.86
N PHE A 321 15.29 -4.43 -2.81
CA PHE A 321 14.50 -3.92 -1.70
C PHE A 321 13.75 -2.64 -2.10
N GLU A 322 12.50 -2.51 -1.69
CA GLU A 322 11.67 -1.30 -1.92
C GLU A 322 10.90 -0.89 -0.66
N ASN A 323 10.77 0.42 -0.43
CA ASN A 323 10.04 1.05 0.65
C ASN A 323 9.64 2.49 0.26
N HIS A 324 9.14 2.67 -0.96
CA HIS A 324 8.70 3.97 -1.45
C HIS A 324 7.75 4.66 -0.47
N ALA A 325 7.87 5.98 -0.32
CA ALA A 325 7.05 6.75 0.62
C ALA A 325 5.54 6.52 0.40
N GLY A 326 4.86 6.01 1.43
CA GLY A 326 3.41 5.72 1.37
C GLY A 326 3.05 4.36 0.77
N CYS A 327 4.01 3.61 0.24
CA CYS A 327 3.82 2.26 -0.31
C CYS A 327 4.04 1.17 0.75
N GLU A 328 3.59 -0.06 0.47
CA GLU A 328 3.90 -1.22 1.30
C GLU A 328 5.40 -1.54 1.25
N LYS A 329 6.04 -1.58 2.43
CA LYS A 329 7.45 -1.95 2.55
C LYS A 329 7.71 -3.37 2.04
N GLY A 330 8.61 -3.53 1.08
CA GLY A 330 9.07 -4.79 0.48
C GLY A 330 9.88 -5.70 1.41
N TYR A 331 10.22 -6.90 0.91
CA TYR A 331 11.22 -7.77 1.53
C TYR A 331 12.59 -7.44 0.97
N PHE A 332 13.64 -7.81 1.69
CA PHE A 332 14.98 -7.81 1.12
C PHE A 332 15.20 -9.13 0.38
N MET A 333 15.59 -9.05 -0.88
CA MET A 333 15.91 -10.21 -1.71
C MET A 333 17.38 -10.54 -1.55
N LYS A 334 17.68 -11.76 -1.10
CA LYS A 334 19.05 -12.29 -1.11
C LYS A 334 19.49 -12.62 -2.53
N SER A 335 20.80 -12.82 -2.70
CA SER A 335 21.40 -13.27 -3.96
C SER A 335 20.90 -14.63 -4.45
N ASP A 336 20.39 -15.48 -3.55
CA ASP A 336 19.74 -16.76 -3.88
C ASP A 336 18.25 -16.61 -4.28
N GLY A 337 17.72 -15.38 -4.32
CA GLY A 337 16.32 -15.08 -4.60
C GLY A 337 15.37 -15.24 -3.41
N THR A 338 15.86 -15.61 -2.22
CA THR A 338 15.00 -15.78 -1.04
C THR A 338 14.62 -14.42 -0.43
N PRO A 339 13.32 -14.14 -0.22
CA PRO A 339 12.89 -12.94 0.49
C PRO A 339 13.08 -13.07 2.00
N ILE A 340 13.59 -12.02 2.65
CA ILE A 340 13.69 -11.92 4.11
C ILE A 340 13.14 -10.60 4.66
N PRO A 341 12.51 -10.62 5.85
CA PRO A 341 12.07 -9.39 6.49
C PRO A 341 13.26 -8.61 7.04
N LEU A 342 13.17 -7.28 6.97
CA LEU A 342 14.17 -6.41 7.58
C LEU A 342 14.05 -6.38 9.11
N ALA A 343 15.19 -6.40 9.78
CA ALA A 343 15.31 -6.19 11.20
C ALA A 343 15.01 -4.72 11.52
N LYS A 344 14.31 -4.50 12.64
CA LYS A 344 13.97 -3.15 13.09
C LYS A 344 15.09 -2.48 13.89
N TYR A 345 15.92 -3.29 14.55
CA TYR A 345 16.95 -2.83 15.46
C TYR A 345 18.23 -3.63 15.28
N ASN A 346 19.36 -2.97 15.51
CA ASN A 346 20.66 -3.61 15.74
C ASN A 346 20.60 -4.34 17.09
N ASP A 347 20.36 -3.59 18.17
CA ASP A 347 20.06 -4.13 19.50
C ASP A 347 18.70 -3.61 20.03
N ARG A 348 17.75 -4.53 20.18
CA ARG A 348 16.41 -4.22 20.68
C ARG A 348 16.40 -3.83 22.16
N LYS A 349 17.31 -4.38 22.97
CA LYS A 349 17.39 -4.12 24.41
C LYS A 349 17.84 -2.68 24.63
N LYS A 350 18.98 -2.29 24.06
CA LYS A 350 19.49 -0.92 24.12
C LYS A 350 18.50 0.11 23.57
N TYR A 351 17.82 -0.19 22.46
CA TYR A 351 16.77 0.69 21.92
C TYR A 351 15.63 0.96 22.90
N LYS A 352 15.22 -0.08 23.65
CA LYS A 352 14.18 0.03 24.68
C LYS A 352 14.67 0.76 25.92
N GLU A 353 15.95 0.67 26.24
CA GLU A 353 16.60 1.37 27.36
C GLU A 353 16.85 2.86 27.07
N GLY A 354 16.78 3.28 25.80
CA GLY A 354 16.76 4.69 25.42
C GLY A 354 17.55 5.02 24.16
N ASP A 355 18.47 4.14 23.74
CA ASP A 355 19.38 4.41 22.64
C ASP A 355 18.67 4.33 21.28
N LYS A 356 18.26 5.47 20.73
CA LYS A 356 17.54 5.53 19.46
C LYS A 356 18.42 5.24 18.24
N LYS A 357 19.75 5.28 18.37
CA LYS A 357 20.69 4.94 17.29
C LYS A 357 20.66 3.47 16.92
N GLU A 358 20.16 2.62 17.83
CA GLU A 358 20.00 1.18 17.58
C GLU A 358 18.87 0.85 16.61
N LYS A 359 18.07 1.83 16.17
CA LYS A 359 17.09 1.65 15.10
C LYS A 359 17.80 1.66 13.74
N ILE A 360 17.58 0.61 12.95
CA ILE A 360 18.15 0.52 11.60
C ILE A 360 17.42 1.52 10.69
N ALA A 361 18.18 2.40 10.04
CA ALA A 361 17.70 3.22 8.93
C ALA A 361 17.43 2.32 7.72
N ILE A 362 16.31 2.55 7.05
CA ILE A 362 15.84 1.74 5.93
C ILE A 362 15.78 2.67 4.71
N PRO A 363 16.47 2.35 3.61
CA PRO A 363 16.42 3.16 2.39
C PRO A 363 15.05 3.06 1.71
N ASP A 364 14.76 3.93 0.76
CA ASP A 364 13.51 3.85 -0.01
C ASP A 364 13.58 2.80 -1.13
N LEU A 365 14.75 2.57 -1.70
CA LEU A 365 14.96 1.61 -2.79
C LEU A 365 16.41 1.13 -2.77
N VAL A 366 16.63 -0.14 -3.12
CA VAL A 366 17.96 -0.69 -3.38
C VAL A 366 17.94 -1.45 -4.70
N LEU A 367 18.81 -1.05 -5.61
CA LEU A 367 18.94 -1.66 -6.94
C LEU A 367 20.27 -2.42 -7.05
N ILE A 368 20.27 -3.44 -7.90
CA ILE A 368 21.48 -4.13 -8.37
C ILE A 368 21.81 -3.64 -9.77
N ASP A 369 23.07 -3.24 -9.95
CA ASP A 369 23.71 -3.06 -11.24
C ASP A 369 24.68 -4.22 -11.48
N ILE A 370 24.26 -5.18 -12.32
CA ILE A 370 25.07 -6.36 -12.64
C ILE A 370 26.31 -5.97 -13.44
N SER A 371 26.19 -5.00 -14.36
CA SER A 371 27.27 -4.63 -15.27
C SER A 371 28.45 -3.98 -14.53
N GLU A 372 28.15 -3.20 -13.48
CA GLU A 372 29.17 -2.49 -12.69
C GLU A 372 29.52 -3.21 -11.38
N ASN A 373 28.84 -4.33 -11.07
CA ASN A 373 28.86 -4.97 -9.74
C ASN A 373 28.60 -3.95 -8.62
N GLU A 374 27.53 -3.15 -8.75
CA GLU A 374 27.14 -2.16 -7.74
C GLU A 374 25.78 -2.47 -7.10
N THR A 375 25.69 -2.24 -5.78
CA THR A 375 24.42 -2.11 -5.07
C THR A 375 24.14 -0.63 -4.85
N ILE A 376 23.02 -0.12 -5.35
CA ILE A 376 22.69 1.30 -5.30
C ILE A 376 21.60 1.52 -4.24
N THR A 377 21.99 2.07 -3.10
CA THR A 377 21.12 2.48 -2.00
C THR A 377 20.56 3.87 -2.27
N ILE A 378 19.23 3.99 -2.31
CA ILE A 378 18.54 5.21 -2.73
C ILE A 378 17.67 5.74 -1.59
N GLU A 379 17.82 7.04 -1.32
CA GLU A 379 16.89 7.82 -0.51
C GLU A 379 16.06 8.75 -1.41
N GLY A 380 14.74 8.68 -1.30
CA GLY A 380 13.80 9.52 -2.04
C GLY A 380 13.45 10.78 -1.26
N LYS A 381 13.53 11.95 -1.89
CA LYS A 381 13.08 13.21 -1.27
C LYS A 381 12.36 14.13 -2.22
N LYS A 382 11.47 14.96 -1.68
CA LYS A 382 11.07 16.19 -2.37
C LYS A 382 12.30 17.09 -2.53
N TYR A 383 12.42 17.77 -3.67
CA TYR A 383 13.56 18.65 -3.98
C TYR A 383 13.89 19.65 -2.86
N GLN A 384 12.89 20.23 -2.22
CA GLN A 384 13.07 21.18 -1.12
C GLN A 384 13.80 20.60 0.11
N PHE A 385 13.81 19.27 0.26
CA PHE A 385 14.47 18.54 1.34
C PHE A 385 15.75 17.82 0.89
N ARG A 386 16.31 18.15 -0.29
CA ARG A 386 17.49 17.47 -0.84
C ARG A 386 18.68 17.42 0.12
N GLN A 387 18.95 18.52 0.83
CA GLN A 387 20.05 18.59 1.80
C GLN A 387 19.82 17.67 3.01
N GLN A 388 18.56 17.42 3.39
CA GLN A 388 18.23 16.42 4.39
C GLN A 388 18.47 15.00 3.85
N GLY A 389 18.02 14.70 2.63
CA GLY A 389 18.27 13.40 2.00
C GLY A 389 19.76 13.07 1.89
N ILE A 390 20.61 14.06 1.56
CA ILE A 390 22.07 13.89 1.51
C ILE A 390 22.63 13.49 2.88
N ARG A 391 22.18 14.12 3.96
CA ARG A 391 22.62 13.76 5.33
C ARG A 391 22.15 12.36 5.74
N GLU A 392 20.93 11.99 5.37
CA GLU A 392 20.37 10.68 5.71
C GLU A 392 21.10 9.51 5.04
N LEU A 393 21.85 9.75 3.94
CA LEU A 393 22.73 8.74 3.36
C LEU A 393 23.77 8.21 4.35
N GLU A 394 24.21 9.00 5.33
CA GLU A 394 25.19 8.60 6.34
C GLU A 394 24.63 7.53 7.31
N ASP A 395 23.31 7.41 7.43
CA ASP A 395 22.66 6.53 8.41
C ASP A 395 22.57 5.06 7.96
N TYR A 396 22.91 4.73 6.70
CA TYR A 396 22.73 3.38 6.14
C TYR A 396 23.82 2.36 6.46
N ASP A 397 24.88 2.73 7.18
CA ASP A 397 25.99 1.82 7.51
C ASP A 397 25.53 0.48 8.09
N SER A 398 24.54 0.53 8.99
CA SER A 398 23.97 -0.67 9.63
C SER A 398 23.21 -1.55 8.65
N PHE A 399 22.45 -0.94 7.73
CA PHE A 399 21.73 -1.66 6.69
C PHE A 399 22.72 -2.34 5.73
N GLU A 400 23.72 -1.60 5.26
CA GLU A 400 24.73 -2.13 4.35
C GLU A 400 25.52 -3.29 4.94
N LYS A 401 26.02 -3.15 6.17
CA LYS A 401 26.78 -4.21 6.83
C LYS A 401 25.96 -5.47 7.02
N ARG A 402 24.68 -5.32 7.37
CA ARG A 402 23.79 -6.45 7.70
C ARG A 402 23.23 -7.14 6.47
N TYR A 403 23.01 -6.40 5.39
CA TYR A 403 22.31 -6.89 4.21
C TYR A 403 23.20 -6.90 2.98
N LEU A 404 23.69 -5.74 2.54
CA LEU A 404 24.41 -5.64 1.26
C LEU A 404 25.76 -6.37 1.32
N LYS A 405 26.62 -6.03 2.26
CA LYS A 405 27.95 -6.65 2.40
C LYS A 405 27.88 -8.13 2.79
N TYR A 406 26.77 -8.58 3.35
CA TYR A 406 26.59 -9.98 3.76
C TYR A 406 26.02 -10.85 2.63
N TYR A 407 24.99 -10.39 1.92
CA TYR A 407 24.32 -11.17 0.87
C TYR A 407 24.85 -10.89 -0.55
N TYR A 408 25.52 -9.74 -0.75
CA TYR A 408 26.13 -9.30 -2.00
C TYR A 408 27.57 -8.79 -1.75
N PRO A 409 28.48 -9.62 -1.20
CA PRO A 409 29.81 -9.19 -0.76
C PRO A 409 30.70 -8.67 -1.90
N ASP A 410 30.48 -9.15 -3.12
CA ASP A 410 31.26 -8.78 -4.31
C ASP A 410 30.78 -7.48 -4.97
N TYR A 411 29.66 -6.92 -4.48
CA TYR A 411 29.09 -5.69 -5.02
C TYR A 411 29.56 -4.48 -4.23
N LYS A 412 30.09 -3.48 -4.93
CA LYS A 412 30.41 -2.17 -4.35
C LYS A 412 29.11 -1.45 -3.98
N VAL A 413 29.06 -0.85 -2.79
CA VAL A 413 27.89 -0.07 -2.39
C VAL A 413 28.02 1.38 -2.87
N VAL A 414 26.98 1.87 -3.54
CA VAL A 414 26.79 3.27 -3.93
C VAL A 414 25.59 3.82 -3.20
N ARG A 415 25.68 5.05 -2.67
CA ARG A 415 24.56 5.77 -2.05
C ARG A 415 24.19 6.96 -2.90
N THR A 416 22.90 7.18 -3.10
CA THR A 416 22.43 8.33 -3.89
C THR A 416 21.06 8.83 -3.46
N VAL A 417 20.79 10.10 -3.72
CA VAL A 417 19.47 10.70 -3.54
C VAL A 417 18.74 10.76 -4.88
N VAL A 418 17.47 10.36 -4.86
CA VAL A 418 16.52 10.54 -5.97
C VAL A 418 15.50 11.59 -5.56
N LEU A 419 15.32 12.60 -6.40
CA LEU A 419 14.45 13.74 -6.12
C LEU A 419 13.20 13.76 -6.99
N TYR A 420 12.13 14.31 -6.42
CA TYR A 420 10.97 14.79 -7.17
C TYR A 420 10.66 16.25 -6.84
N GLY A 421 10.23 17.01 -7.86
CA GLY A 421 9.72 18.36 -7.73
C GLY A 421 10.64 19.44 -8.32
N SER A 422 10.45 20.71 -7.93
CA SER A 422 11.08 21.87 -8.56
C SER A 422 10.85 21.98 -10.09
N ARG A 423 11.46 22.98 -10.73
CA ARG A 423 11.59 23.06 -12.20
C ARG A 423 13.06 23.15 -12.62
N GLU A 424 13.96 22.77 -11.71
CA GLU A 424 15.38 22.78 -12.01
C GLU A 424 15.70 21.76 -13.09
N GLU A 425 16.69 22.09 -13.91
CA GLU A 425 17.18 21.26 -15.01
C GLU A 425 18.64 20.86 -14.82
N ARG A 426 19.22 21.22 -13.67
CA ARG A 426 20.59 20.92 -13.29
C ARG A 426 20.66 20.61 -11.80
N ILE A 427 21.59 19.73 -11.45
CA ILE A 427 21.87 19.32 -10.09
C ILE A 427 23.38 19.48 -9.89
N ILE A 428 23.79 20.17 -8.83
CA ILE A 428 25.21 20.43 -8.55
C ILE A 428 25.78 19.54 -7.46
N GLU A 429 24.92 19.01 -6.57
CA GLU A 429 25.34 18.12 -5.50
C GLU A 429 25.65 16.72 -6.05
N ALA A 430 26.88 16.25 -5.81
CA ALA A 430 27.37 14.97 -6.32
C ALA A 430 26.55 13.76 -5.83
N GLN A 431 26.00 13.84 -4.61
CA GLN A 431 25.24 12.76 -3.99
C GLN A 431 23.85 12.56 -4.59
N ILE A 432 23.34 13.53 -5.34
CA ILE A 432 22.04 13.44 -5.99
C ILE A 432 22.24 12.82 -7.37
N GLY A 433 21.68 11.63 -7.58
CA GLY A 433 21.82 10.90 -8.84
C GLY A 433 20.76 11.25 -9.87
N PHE A 434 19.57 11.68 -9.44
CA PHE A 434 18.46 11.96 -10.35
C PHE A 434 17.45 12.94 -9.75
N LEU A 435 16.86 13.76 -10.61
CA LEU A 435 15.69 14.59 -10.34
C LEU A 435 14.65 14.37 -11.45
N LEU A 436 13.46 13.94 -11.05
CA LEU A 436 12.25 14.09 -11.85
C LEU A 436 11.60 15.43 -11.51
N ASN A 437 11.68 16.42 -12.41
CA ASN A 437 11.12 17.73 -12.13
C ASN A 437 9.59 17.78 -12.36
N LYS A 438 8.94 18.89 -12.00
CA LYS A 438 7.47 19.03 -12.11
C LYS A 438 6.95 19.03 -13.55
N ASP A 439 7.79 19.36 -14.52
CA ASP A 439 7.43 19.42 -15.93
C ASP A 439 7.73 18.08 -16.65
N GLY A 440 8.22 17.07 -15.92
CA GLY A 440 8.51 15.74 -16.45
C GLY A 440 9.94 15.56 -16.97
N LYS A 441 10.82 16.56 -16.82
CA LYS A 441 12.21 16.43 -17.27
C LYS A 441 12.99 15.42 -16.43
N LEU A 442 13.81 14.64 -17.12
CA LEU A 442 14.66 13.60 -16.57
C LEU A 442 16.07 14.18 -16.37
N VAL A 443 16.38 14.66 -15.17
CA VAL A 443 17.63 15.37 -14.89
C VAL A 443 18.60 14.44 -14.16
N LEU A 444 19.67 14.05 -14.84
CA LEU A 444 20.76 13.27 -14.25
C LEU A 444 21.69 14.17 -13.43
N GLY A 445 22.10 13.69 -12.26
CA GLY A 445 23.13 14.35 -11.45
C GLY A 445 24.55 14.14 -11.99
N ILE A 446 25.50 14.95 -11.50
CA ILE A 446 26.90 14.93 -11.96
C ILE A 446 27.53 13.53 -11.79
N GLN A 447 27.28 12.89 -10.65
CA GLN A 447 27.74 11.54 -10.34
C GLN A 447 26.58 10.53 -10.32
N ALA A 448 25.58 10.74 -11.20
CA ALA A 448 24.50 9.78 -11.35
C ALA A 448 25.05 8.37 -11.60
N PRO A 449 24.55 7.33 -10.89
CA PRO A 449 24.93 5.95 -11.13
C PRO A 449 24.82 5.58 -12.60
N LEU A 450 25.76 4.77 -13.11
CA LEU A 450 25.77 4.38 -14.53
C LEU A 450 24.49 3.64 -14.93
N LEU A 451 23.91 2.85 -14.01
CA LEU A 451 22.61 2.23 -14.19
C LEU A 451 21.51 3.23 -14.57
N PHE A 452 21.46 4.40 -13.93
CA PHE A 452 20.44 5.42 -14.22
C PHE A 452 20.65 6.02 -15.61
N ARG A 453 21.91 6.26 -15.98
CA ARG A 453 22.27 6.80 -17.30
C ARG A 453 21.84 5.85 -18.40
N ARG A 454 22.15 4.55 -18.24
CA ARG A 454 21.75 3.50 -19.20
C ARG A 454 20.22 3.38 -19.28
N ALA A 455 19.54 3.31 -18.14
CA ALA A 455 18.08 3.18 -18.12
C ALA A 455 17.37 4.35 -18.82
N ILE A 456 17.83 5.59 -18.59
CA ILE A 456 17.27 6.79 -19.25
C ILE A 456 17.63 6.82 -20.73
N ALA A 457 18.88 6.50 -21.10
CA ALA A 457 19.29 6.46 -22.51
C ALA A 457 18.43 5.45 -23.29
N HIS A 458 18.30 4.21 -22.80
CA HIS A 458 17.49 3.19 -23.45
C HIS A 458 15.99 3.54 -23.49
N LEU A 459 15.47 4.26 -22.49
CA LEU A 459 14.10 4.79 -22.54
C LEU A 459 13.94 5.84 -23.64
N LEU A 460 14.89 6.77 -23.76
CA LEU A 460 14.86 7.79 -24.81
C LEU A 460 14.99 7.13 -26.19
N ASP A 461 15.90 6.18 -26.35
CA ASP A 461 16.09 5.41 -27.58
C ASP A 461 14.85 4.61 -27.98
N TYR A 462 14.03 4.16 -27.02
CA TYR A 462 12.75 3.50 -27.32
C TYR A 462 11.71 4.43 -27.94
N TRP A 463 11.74 5.72 -27.59
CA TRP A 463 10.79 6.72 -28.08
C TRP A 463 11.28 7.49 -29.33
N ASN A 464 12.56 7.32 -29.69
CA ASN A 464 13.16 7.81 -30.94
C ASN A 464 13.03 6.77 -32.05
#